data_AF-A0A2V6XMQ1-F1
#
_entry.id   AF-A0A2V6XMQ1-F1
#
_cell.length_a   1.000
_cell.length_b   1.000
_cell.length_c   1.000
_cell.angle_alpha   90.00
_cell.angle_beta   90.00
_cell.angle_gamma   90.00
#
_symmetry.space_group_name_H-M   'P 1'
#
loop_
_entity.id
_entity.type
_entity.pdbx_description
1 polymer ?
#
loop_
_entity_poly.entity_id
_entity_poly.type
_entity_poly.pdbx_seq_one_letter_code
_entity_poly.pdbx_strand_id
1 'polypeptide(L)'
;MEERFVEIETPSGRMETFVTHPEQDGPFPAVVIYMDIWGVREELFEIARRVGTVGYYCLVPDFYYRQGRVRHEFRDAQNRMISLHALDEERRQRVTAPGRRLSNQMVVDDTGAILDFVRRDEPVRPGGVGAIGYCM
;
A
#
# COMPACT_ATOMS: atom_id res chain seq x y z
N MET A 1 10.19 -0.91 16.02
CA MET A 1 9.05 -0.50 15.18
C MET A 1 7.96 -1.52 15.38
N GLU A 2 6.72 -1.08 15.53
CA GLU A 2 5.59 -2.00 15.47
C GLU A 2 5.17 -2.20 14.01
N GLU A 3 4.90 -3.45 13.65
CA GLU A 3 4.56 -3.86 12.29
C GLU A 3 3.51 -4.95 12.34
N ARG A 4 2.47 -4.83 11.50
CA ARG A 4 1.44 -5.86 11.37
C ARG A 4 0.70 -5.73 10.05
N PHE A 5 0.09 -6.84 9.64
CA PHE A 5 -0.94 -6.82 8.62
C PHE A 5 -2.31 -6.71 9.29
N VAL A 6 -3.16 -5.89 8.69
CA VAL A 6 -4.56 -5.72 9.08
C VAL A 6 -5.46 -5.95 7.89
N GLU A 7 -6.71 -6.32 8.16
CA GLU A 7 -7.76 -6.33 7.15
C GLU A 7 -8.66 -5.13 7.38
N ILE A 8 -8.63 -4.18 6.46
CA ILE A 8 -9.55 -3.04 6.48
C ILE A 8 -10.83 -3.46 5.78
N GLU A 9 -11.95 -3.42 6.50
CA GLU A 9 -13.27 -3.66 5.94
C GLU A 9 -13.66 -2.52 5.00
N THR A 10 -14.01 -2.86 3.76
CA THR A 10 -14.50 -1.91 2.75
C THR A 10 -15.87 -2.38 2.23
N PRO A 11 -16.62 -1.53 1.51
CA PRO A 11 -17.85 -1.96 0.85
C PRO A 11 -17.66 -3.10 -0.18
N SER A 12 -16.44 -3.33 -0.68
CA SER A 12 -16.15 -4.33 -1.73
C SER A 12 -15.38 -5.55 -1.23
N GLY A 13 -15.10 -5.64 0.08
CA GLY A 13 -14.37 -6.76 0.69
C GLY A 13 -13.28 -6.32 1.66
N ARG A 14 -12.44 -7.27 2.03
CA ARG A 14 -11.38 -7.09 3.02
C ARG A 14 -10.07 -6.72 2.34
N MET A 15 -9.58 -5.52 2.61
CA MET A 15 -8.34 -5.00 2.04
C MET A 15 -7.19 -5.26 3.01
N GLU A 16 -6.31 -6.21 2.66
CA GLU A 16 -5.06 -6.41 3.39
C GLU A 16 -4.23 -5.14 3.32
N THR A 17 -3.78 -4.66 4.47
CA THR A 17 -3.01 -3.43 4.62
C THR A 17 -1.85 -3.69 5.57
N PHE A 18 -0.63 -3.38 5.15
CA PHE A 18 0.51 -3.36 6.05
C PHE A 18 0.50 -2.05 6.85
N VAL A 19 0.70 -2.15 8.15
CA VAL A 19 0.78 -1.02 9.07
C VAL A 19 2.12 -1.03 9.77
N THR A 20 2.74 0.15 9.91
CA THR A 20 3.90 0.33 10.77
C THR A 20 3.93 1.70 11.44
N HIS A 21 4.40 1.75 12.69
CA HIS A 21 4.60 2.98 13.46
C HIS A 21 5.69 2.80 14.53
N PRO A 22 6.21 3.89 15.14
CA PRO A 22 7.13 3.80 16.27
C PRO A 22 6.56 2.99 17.44
N GLU A 23 7.45 2.39 18.23
CA GLU A 23 7.12 1.71 19.50
C GLU A 23 6.85 2.69 20.66
N GLN A 24 7.14 3.97 20.44
CA GLN A 24 6.92 5.03 21.42
C GLN A 24 5.42 5.26 21.63
N ASP A 25 5.05 5.94 22.71
CA ASP A 25 3.66 6.32 22.92
C ASP A 25 3.21 7.31 21.84
N GLY A 26 2.11 6.96 21.17
CA GLY A 26 1.45 7.82 20.18
C GLY A 26 0.72 9.02 20.83
N PRO A 27 -0.17 9.71 20.09
CA PRO A 27 -0.66 9.36 18.76
C PRO A 27 0.20 9.97 17.63
N PHE A 28 0.26 9.29 16.48
CA PHE A 28 1.12 9.66 15.35
C PHE A 28 0.35 10.27 14.17
N PRO A 29 0.90 11.25 13.44
CA PRO A 29 0.35 11.62 12.13
C PRO A 29 0.33 10.41 11.18
N ALA A 30 -0.80 10.20 10.49
CA ALA A 30 -0.94 9.09 9.54
C ALA A 30 -0.45 9.45 8.13
N VAL A 31 0.11 8.46 7.42
CA VAL A 31 0.50 8.52 6.01
C VAL A 31 0.02 7.27 5.30
N VAL A 32 -0.75 7.43 4.22
CA VAL A 32 -1.10 6.34 3.31
C VAL A 32 -0.09 6.27 2.17
N ILE A 33 0.50 5.10 1.97
CA ILE A 33 1.48 4.82 0.92
C ILE A 33 0.79 3.95 -0.13
N TYR A 34 0.41 4.56 -1.24
CA TYR A 34 -0.28 3.91 -2.34
C TYR A 34 0.71 3.06 -3.15
N MET A 35 0.34 1.80 -3.38
CA MET A 35 1.14 0.87 -4.17
C MET A 35 1.31 1.34 -5.62
N ASP A 36 2.38 0.88 -6.27
CA ASP A 36 2.61 1.07 -7.70
C ASP A 36 1.92 -0.03 -8.53
N ILE A 37 2.04 0.05 -9.85
CA ILE A 37 1.39 -0.89 -10.80
C ILE A 37 1.72 -2.37 -10.52
N TRP A 38 2.84 -2.65 -9.87
CA TRP A 38 3.30 -4.00 -9.55
C TRP A 38 2.56 -4.64 -8.37
N GLY A 39 1.78 -3.85 -7.62
CA GLY A 39 1.09 -4.28 -6.39
C GLY A 39 1.95 -4.12 -5.14
N VAL A 40 1.44 -4.59 -3.99
CA VAL A 40 2.10 -4.46 -2.68
C VAL A 40 3.31 -5.38 -2.55
N ARG A 41 4.48 -4.85 -2.14
CA ARG A 41 5.74 -5.59 -2.01
C ARG A 41 6.60 -5.06 -0.88
N GLU A 42 7.67 -5.79 -0.56
CA GLU A 42 8.62 -5.45 0.49
C GLU A 42 9.22 -4.04 0.31
N GLU A 43 9.47 -3.60 -0.92
CA GLU A 43 10.03 -2.26 -1.14
C GLU A 43 9.10 -1.13 -0.64
N LEU A 44 7.78 -1.33 -0.70
CA LEU A 44 6.81 -0.36 -0.15
C LEU A 44 6.77 -0.42 1.38
N PHE A 45 6.97 -1.60 1.97
CA PHE A 45 7.09 -1.74 3.43
C PHE A 45 8.37 -1.08 3.95
N GLU A 46 9.49 -1.19 3.22
CA GLU A 46 10.71 -0.45 3.54
C GLU A 46 10.50 1.07 3.52
N ILE A 47 9.77 1.57 2.51
CA ILE A 47 9.39 2.99 2.47
C ILE A 47 8.54 3.35 3.69
N ALA A 48 7.54 2.53 4.02
CA ALA A 48 6.70 2.72 5.19
C ALA A 48 7.49 2.74 6.50
N ARG A 49 8.45 1.83 6.67
CA ARG A 49 9.35 1.80 7.85
C ARG A 49 10.24 3.03 7.92
N ARG A 50 10.75 3.53 6.80
CA ARG A 50 11.57 4.76 6.76
C ARG A 50 10.75 5.98 7.19
N VAL A 51 9.51 6.09 6.69
CA VAL A 51 8.58 7.15 7.10
C VAL A 51 8.16 6.97 8.57
N GLY A 52 7.90 5.73 8.99
CA GLY A 52 7.54 5.39 10.37
C GLY A 52 8.64 5.74 11.37
N THR A 53 9.90 5.47 11.04
CA THR A 53 11.09 5.79 11.86
C THR A 53 11.16 7.28 12.26
N VAL A 54 10.58 8.18 11.45
CA VAL A 54 10.56 9.63 11.76
C VAL A 54 9.26 10.11 12.41
N GLY A 55 8.44 9.19 12.94
CA GLY A 55 7.32 9.54 13.82
C GLY A 55 5.92 9.44 13.20
N TYR A 56 5.73 8.64 12.14
CA TYR A 56 4.45 8.51 11.44
C TYR A 56 3.82 7.13 11.60
N TYR A 57 2.49 7.09 11.56
CA TYR A 57 1.72 5.87 11.38
C TYR A 57 1.51 5.63 9.88
N CYS A 58 2.14 4.60 9.33
CA CYS A 58 2.16 4.35 7.90
C CYS A 58 1.25 3.19 7.52
N LEU A 59 0.47 3.34 6.46
CA LEU A 59 -0.37 2.28 5.89
C LEU A 59 0.03 2.00 4.45
N VAL A 60 0.17 0.73 4.08
CA VAL A 60 0.38 0.28 2.70
C VAL A 60 -0.79 -0.64 2.32
N PRO A 61 -1.90 -0.08 1.80
CA PRO A 61 -3.09 -0.85 1.40
C PRO A 61 -2.89 -1.57 0.05
N ASP A 62 -3.40 -2.80 -0.04
CA ASP A 62 -3.43 -3.58 -1.28
C ASP A 62 -4.71 -3.30 -2.08
N PHE A 63 -4.71 -2.29 -2.96
CA PHE A 63 -5.89 -1.94 -3.77
C PHE A 63 -6.27 -3.02 -4.81
N TYR A 64 -5.46 -4.06 -5.00
CA TYR A 64 -5.79 -5.18 -5.88
C TYR A 64 -6.53 -6.31 -5.16
N TYR A 65 -6.89 -6.17 -3.88
CA TYR A 65 -7.55 -7.23 -3.09
C TYR A 65 -8.78 -7.87 -3.77
N ARG A 66 -9.55 -7.12 -4.56
CA ARG A 66 -10.69 -7.62 -5.36
C ARG A 66 -10.31 -8.64 -6.44
N GLN A 67 -9.02 -8.70 -6.78
CA GLN A 67 -8.44 -9.52 -7.84
C GLN A 67 -7.59 -10.66 -7.26
N GLY A 68 -7.64 -10.89 -5.94
CA GLY A 68 -6.73 -11.77 -5.21
C GLY A 68 -5.39 -11.11 -4.90
N ARG A 69 -4.39 -11.91 -4.52
CA ARG A 69 -3.07 -11.41 -4.12
C ARG A 69 -2.20 -11.14 -5.35
N VAL A 70 -2.27 -9.91 -5.86
CA VAL A 70 -1.53 -9.45 -7.05
C VAL A 70 -0.25 -8.74 -6.63
N ARG A 71 0.89 -9.42 -6.78
CA ARG A 71 2.22 -8.91 -6.43
C ARG A 71 3.24 -9.39 -7.47
N HIS A 72 3.75 -8.48 -8.27
CA HIS A 72 4.62 -8.81 -9.39
C HIS A 72 6.08 -8.44 -9.10
N GLU A 73 6.94 -9.44 -9.15
CA GLU A 73 8.40 -9.26 -9.09
C GLU A 73 9.05 -10.03 -10.22
N PHE A 74 9.71 -9.30 -11.12
CA PHE A 74 10.55 -9.90 -12.15
C PHE A 74 11.97 -9.41 -11.91
N ARG A 75 12.88 -10.34 -11.65
CA ARG A 75 14.26 -10.04 -11.30
C ARG A 75 15.22 -10.56 -12.36
N ASP A 76 16.30 -9.81 -12.60
CA ASP A 76 17.37 -10.24 -13.48
C ASP A 76 18.31 -11.25 -12.79
N ALA A 77 19.36 -11.68 -13.51
CA ALA A 77 20.35 -12.62 -12.97
C ALA A 77 21.17 -12.05 -11.79
N GLN A 78 21.11 -10.74 -11.53
CA GLN A 78 21.72 -10.06 -10.39
C GLN A 78 20.69 -9.72 -9.30
N ASN A 79 19.49 -10.32 -9.36
CA ASN A 79 18.39 -10.14 -8.42
C ASN A 79 17.81 -8.70 -8.37
N ARG A 80 18.03 -7.91 -9.43
CA ARG A 80 17.50 -6.53 -9.53
C ARG A 80 16.12 -6.55 -10.18
N MET A 81 15.21 -5.70 -9.69
CA MET A 81 13.87 -5.55 -10.27
C MET A 81 13.98 -5.03 -11.71
N ILE A 82 13.39 -5.76 -12.65
CA ILE A 82 13.39 -5.40 -14.08
C ILE A 82 12.33 -4.32 -14.30
N SER A 83 12.75 -3.21 -14.92
CA SER A 83 11.83 -2.14 -15.32
C SER A 83 10.70 -2.65 -16.22
N LEU A 84 9.50 -2.08 -16.07
CA LEU A 84 8.32 -2.42 -16.88
C LEU A 84 8.60 -2.33 -18.39
N HIS A 85 9.46 -1.38 -18.80
CA HIS A 85 9.83 -1.18 -20.21
C HIS A 85 10.80 -2.24 -20.75
N ALA A 86 11.50 -2.96 -19.88
CA ALA A 86 12.44 -4.00 -20.23
C ALA A 86 11.83 -5.41 -20.18
N LEU A 87 10.57 -5.52 -19.76
CA LEU A 87 9.82 -6.78 -19.80
C LEU A 87 9.41 -7.13 -21.23
N ASP A 88 9.35 -8.43 -21.51
CA ASP A 88 8.64 -8.96 -22.67
C ASP A 88 7.13 -8.63 -22.59
N GLU A 89 6.45 -8.76 -23.73
CA GLU A 89 5.04 -8.37 -23.86
C GLU A 89 4.13 -9.11 -22.89
N GLU A 90 4.35 -10.42 -22.71
CA GLU A 90 3.53 -11.26 -21.85
C GLU A 90 3.63 -10.82 -20.38
N ARG A 91 4.85 -10.62 -19.88
CA ARG A 91 5.08 -10.14 -18.51
C ARG A 91 4.57 -8.73 -18.31
N ARG A 92 4.77 -7.84 -19.29
CA ARG A 92 4.24 -6.48 -19.25
C ARG A 92 2.71 -6.45 -19.19
N GLN A 93 2.03 -7.32 -19.94
CA GLN A 93 0.58 -7.47 -19.88
C GLN A 93 0.12 -7.99 -18.52
N ARG A 94 0.81 -8.97 -17.94
CA ARG A 94 0.51 -9.49 -16.60
C ARG A 94 0.54 -8.39 -15.54
N VAL A 95 1.54 -7.50 -15.59
CA VAL A 95 1.71 -6.39 -14.64
C VAL A 95 0.64 -5.30 -14.83
N THR A 96 0.29 -4.98 -16.09
CA THR A 96 -0.60 -3.85 -16.38
C THR A 96 -2.08 -4.20 -16.34
N ALA A 97 -2.45 -5.47 -16.53
CA ALA A 97 -3.84 -5.92 -16.55
C ALA A 97 -4.61 -5.66 -15.24
N PRO A 98 -4.02 -5.86 -14.03
CA PRO A 98 -4.68 -5.52 -12.77
C PRO A 98 -5.03 -4.04 -12.65
N GLY A 99 -4.11 -3.15 -13.04
CA GLY A 99 -4.33 -1.69 -13.01
C GLY A 99 -5.51 -1.26 -13.89
N ARG A 100 -5.71 -1.90 -15.06
CA ARG A 100 -6.87 -1.63 -15.92
C ARG A 100 -8.22 -1.98 -15.30
N ARG A 101 -8.24 -2.85 -14.28
CA ARG A 101 -9.44 -3.25 -13.54
C ARG A 101 -9.62 -2.47 -12.24
N LEU A 102 -8.69 -1.57 -11.90
CA LEU A 102 -8.76 -0.68 -10.76
C LEU A 102 -9.16 0.72 -11.25
N SER A 103 -10.35 1.18 -10.85
CA SER A 103 -10.83 2.51 -11.22
C SER A 103 -10.53 3.54 -10.13
N ASN A 104 -10.44 4.82 -10.49
CA ASN A 104 -10.26 5.90 -9.52
C ASN A 104 -11.38 5.94 -8.47
N GLN A 105 -12.62 5.62 -8.84
CA GLN A 105 -13.72 5.55 -7.88
C GLN A 105 -13.50 4.45 -6.83
N MET A 106 -13.02 3.28 -7.25
CA MET A 106 -12.69 2.20 -6.30
C MET A 106 -11.59 2.63 -5.33
N VAL A 107 -10.55 3.31 -5.83
CA VAL A 107 -9.47 3.85 -4.98
C VAL A 107 -10.02 4.87 -3.99
N VAL A 108 -10.89 5.79 -4.43
CA VAL A 108 -11.53 6.79 -3.54
C VAL A 108 -12.38 6.12 -2.46
N ASP A 109 -13.18 5.12 -2.82
CA ASP A 109 -14.04 4.40 -1.87
C ASP A 109 -13.20 3.64 -0.82
N ASP A 110 -12.14 2.97 -1.27
CA ASP A 110 -11.18 2.26 -0.40
C ASP A 110 -10.41 3.23 0.49
N THR A 111 -9.99 4.39 -0.03
CA THR A 111 -9.38 5.46 0.77
C THR A 111 -10.34 5.98 1.84
N GLY A 112 -11.64 6.07 1.54
CA GLY A 112 -12.66 6.38 2.56
C GLY A 112 -12.62 5.39 3.72
N ALA A 113 -12.59 4.08 3.41
CA ALA A 113 -12.49 3.03 4.43
C ALA A 113 -11.17 3.11 5.24
N ILE A 114 -10.04 3.44 4.58
CA ILE A 114 -8.76 3.66 5.27
C ILE A 114 -8.85 4.85 6.24
N LEU A 115 -9.44 5.96 5.80
CA LEU A 115 -9.61 7.16 6.64
C LEU A 115 -10.52 6.89 7.84
N ASP A 116 -11.54 6.05 7.69
CA ASP A 116 -12.39 5.64 8.80
C ASP A 116 -11.70 4.66 9.74
N PHE A 117 -10.86 3.77 9.20
CA PHE A 117 -10.04 2.85 10.00
C PHE A 117 -9.10 3.60 10.94
N VAL A 118 -8.33 4.57 10.43
CA VAL A 118 -7.36 5.33 11.23
C VAL A 118 -7.98 6.27 12.26
N ARG A 119 -9.30 6.51 12.22
CA ARG A 119 -10.03 7.32 13.21
C ARG A 119 -10.53 6.49 14.41
N ARG A 120 -10.36 5.17 14.38
CA ARG A 120 -10.86 4.24 15.42
C ARG A 120 -9.76 3.96 16.45
N ASP A 121 -9.62 2.71 16.88
CA ASP A 121 -8.73 2.23 17.94
C ASP A 121 -7.28 2.07 17.46
N GLU A 122 -6.77 3.11 16.79
CA GLU A 122 -5.41 3.17 16.28
C GLU A 122 -4.67 4.33 16.97
N PRO A 123 -3.35 4.22 17.20
CA PRO A 123 -2.55 5.28 17.79
C PRO A 123 -2.28 6.42 16.77
N VAL A 124 -3.33 6.93 16.13
CA VAL A 124 -3.27 7.95 15.09
C VAL A 124 -3.78 9.28 15.64
N ARG A 125 -3.03 10.34 15.36
CA ARG A 125 -3.35 11.70 15.79
C ARG A 125 -4.52 12.22 14.95
N PRO A 126 -5.59 12.75 15.58
CA PRO A 126 -6.66 13.41 14.84
C PRO A 126 -6.13 14.53 13.95
N GLY A 127 -6.65 14.64 12.73
CA GLY A 127 -6.28 15.72 11.80
C GLY A 127 -6.07 15.22 10.38
N GLY A 128 -5.18 15.92 9.66
CA GLY A 128 -4.84 15.60 8.27
C GLY A 128 -4.06 14.29 8.16
N VAL A 129 -4.26 13.60 7.03
CA VAL A 129 -3.56 12.36 6.66
C VAL A 129 -2.69 12.67 5.44
N GLY A 130 -1.41 12.30 5.50
CA GLY A 130 -0.48 12.42 4.38
C GLY A 130 -0.69 11.31 3.35
N ALA A 131 -0.25 11.55 2.12
CA ALA A 131 -0.28 10.55 1.06
C ALA A 131 1.04 10.53 0.29
N ILE A 132 1.55 9.33 0.01
CA ILE A 132 2.68 9.08 -0.87
C ILE A 132 2.21 8.08 -1.92
N GLY A 133 2.41 8.35 -3.21
CA GLY A 133 1.98 7.46 -4.28
C GLY A 133 3.05 7.31 -5.35
N TYR A 134 3.01 6.18 -6.06
CA TYR A 134 4.01 5.81 -7.05
C TYR A 134 3.36 5.41 -8.38
N CYS A 135 3.57 6.24 -9.41
CA CYS A 135 3.35 5.98 -10.85
C CYS A 135 1.90 5.73 -11.33
N MET A 136 1.06 5.01 -10.58
CA MET A 136 -0.27 4.55 -10.98
C MET A 136 -1.35 5.63 -10.83
#